data_AF-A0A9D5AI07-F1
#
_entry.id   AF-A0A9D5AI07-F1
#
_cell.length_a   1.000
_cell.length_b   1.000
_cell.length_c   1.000
_cell.angle_alpha   90.00
_cell.angle_beta   90.00
_cell.angle_gamma   90.00
#
_symmetry.space_group_name_H-M   'P 1'
#
loop_
_entity.id
_entity.type
_entity.pdbx_description
1 polymer ?
#
loop_
_entity_poly.entity_id
_entity_poly.type
_entity_poly.pdbx_seq_one_letter_code
_entity_poly.pdbx_strand_id
1 'polypeptide(L)'
;MAEEEENALSGEPEFPKSRVKKIITLDKDVKRVSSEALFLVSRSTELFLQLLAEKSAQVATEKKRKTVKLEHIRIAVKRNRHINLFRLVLAALIIYSESRKLKLRLRHLNRRLNRCPNPWKSHRLCSTILSVNEICFLCS
;
A
#
# COMPACT_ATOMS: atom_id res chain seq x y z
N MET A 1 33.47 17.92 3.67
CA MET A 1 32.09 17.98 3.16
C MET A 1 31.19 17.31 4.19
N ALA A 2 30.83 18.01 5.26
CA ALA A 2 30.04 17.44 6.36
C ALA A 2 29.25 18.53 7.12
N GLU A 3 28.80 19.56 6.41
CA GLU A 3 28.10 20.69 7.03
C GLU A 3 26.96 21.17 6.12
N GLU A 4 25.98 20.29 5.88
CA GLU A 4 24.67 20.67 5.31
C GLU A 4 23.57 19.81 5.96
N GLU A 5 23.48 19.78 7.29
CA GLU A 5 22.37 19.07 7.97
C GLU A 5 21.67 19.89 9.07
N GLU A 6 22.02 21.17 9.24
CA GLU A 6 21.41 22.02 10.29
C GLU A 6 20.19 22.85 9.80
N ASN A 7 20.07 23.14 8.51
CA ASN A 7 19.10 24.15 8.04
C ASN A 7 17.66 23.63 7.77
N ALA A 8 17.36 22.36 8.02
CA ALA A 8 16.02 21.79 7.74
C ALA A 8 15.07 21.80 8.96
N LEU A 9 15.54 22.18 10.15
CA LEU A 9 14.74 22.15 11.38
C LEU A 9 13.78 23.36 11.54
N SER A 10 13.91 24.40 10.70
CA SER A 10 13.16 25.66 10.84
C SER A 10 11.86 25.74 10.03
N GLY A 11 11.58 24.80 9.13
CA GLY A 11 10.36 24.81 8.33
C GLY A 11 9.15 24.23 9.08
N GLU A 12 7.96 24.78 8.85
CA GLU A 12 6.70 24.11 9.22
C GLU A 12 6.63 22.71 8.56
N PRO A 13 6.15 21.68 9.29
CA PRO A 13 6.05 20.33 8.74
C PRO A 13 5.01 20.28 7.61
N GLU A 14 5.34 19.59 6.51
CA GLU A 14 4.44 19.47 5.34
C GLU A 14 3.15 18.69 5.68
N PHE A 15 3.22 17.82 6.69
CA PHE A 15 2.07 17.05 7.13
C PHE A 15 1.14 17.85 8.06
N PRO A 16 -0.19 17.79 7.84
CA PRO A 16 -1.13 18.47 8.71
C PRO A 16 -1.11 17.89 10.12
N LYS A 17 -0.78 18.73 11.11
CA LYS A 17 -0.63 18.38 12.55
C LYS A 17 -1.81 17.55 13.08
N SER A 18 -3.04 17.88 12.67
CA SER A 18 -4.27 17.15 13.06
C SER A 18 -4.29 15.69 12.58
N ARG A 19 -3.78 15.40 11.36
CA ARG A 19 -3.72 14.03 10.83
C ARG A 19 -2.66 13.21 11.55
N VAL A 20 -1.48 13.80 11.76
CA VAL A 20 -0.38 13.13 12.47
C VAL A 20 -0.80 12.78 13.89
N LYS A 21 -1.44 13.72 14.61
CA LYS A 21 -1.99 13.48 15.94
C LYS A 21 -2.98 12.31 15.96
N LYS A 22 -3.93 12.28 15.02
CA LYS A 22 -4.91 11.20 14.90
C LYS A 22 -4.25 9.84 14.69
N ILE A 23 -3.22 9.77 13.83
CA ILE A 23 -2.47 8.53 13.55
C ILE A 23 -1.73 8.05 14.79
N ILE A 24 -1.05 8.95 15.51
CA ILE A 24 -0.34 8.59 16.75
C ILE A 24 -1.32 8.08 17.81
N THR A 25 -2.48 8.73 17.96
CA THR A 25 -3.52 8.33 18.93
C THR A 25 -4.36 7.11 18.49
N LEU A 26 -4.05 6.47 17.35
CA LEU A 26 -4.63 5.16 17.04
C LEU A 26 -4.08 4.08 17.97
N ASP A 27 -2.89 4.31 18.53
CA ASP A 27 -2.34 3.48 19.58
C ASP A 27 -3.10 3.75 20.89
N LYS A 28 -3.67 2.68 21.46
CA LYS A 28 -4.50 2.76 22.69
C LYS A 28 -3.68 3.17 23.90
N ASP A 29 -2.37 2.95 23.87
CA ASP A 29 -1.47 3.27 24.97
C ASP A 29 -1.08 4.77 24.97
N VAL A 30 -1.34 5.49 23.88
CA VAL A 30 -0.98 6.90 23.73
C VAL A 30 -2.17 7.81 24.01
N LYS A 31 -2.22 8.36 25.24
CA LYS A 31 -3.33 9.24 25.70
C LYS A 31 -3.16 10.71 25.30
N ARG A 32 -1.92 11.23 25.29
CA ARG A 32 -1.60 12.62 25.00
C ARG A 32 -0.28 12.71 24.23
N VAL A 33 -0.18 13.67 23.32
CA VAL A 33 1.00 13.88 22.46
C VAL A 33 1.39 15.35 22.54
N SER A 34 2.65 15.65 22.83
CA SER A 34 3.19 17.01 22.86
C SER A 34 3.34 17.58 21.44
N SER A 35 3.38 18.91 21.32
CA SER A 35 3.62 19.60 20.05
C SER A 35 4.97 19.25 19.43
N GLU A 36 6.01 19.13 20.27
CA GLU A 36 7.36 18.75 19.85
C GLU A 36 7.40 17.31 19.31
N ALA A 37 6.72 16.37 19.97
CA ALA A 37 6.63 15.00 19.48
C ALA A 37 5.90 14.94 18.13
N LEU A 38 4.83 15.72 17.93
CA LEU A 38 4.15 15.83 16.64
C LEU A 38 5.08 16.34 15.55
N PHE A 39 5.91 17.34 15.86
CA PHE A 39 6.88 17.89 14.93
C PHE A 39 7.96 16.86 14.55
N LEU A 40 8.57 16.20 15.54
CA LEU A 40 9.60 15.20 15.32
C LEU A 40 9.10 14.01 14.51
N VAL A 41 7.89 13.51 14.80
CA VAL A 41 7.27 12.44 14.02
C VAL A 41 7.04 12.90 12.58
N SER A 42 6.52 14.12 12.38
CA SER A 42 6.28 14.66 11.04
C SER A 42 7.56 14.75 10.22
N ARG A 43 8.64 15.28 10.79
CA ARG A 43 9.95 15.37 10.12
C ARG A 43 10.59 14.01 9.88
N SER A 44 10.51 13.12 10.86
CA SER A 44 10.98 11.74 10.70
C SER A 44 10.26 11.02 9.55
N THR A 45 8.95 11.23 9.41
CA THR A 45 8.19 10.64 8.29
C THR A 45 8.56 11.21 6.93
N GLU A 46 8.94 12.48 6.86
CA GLU A 46 9.38 13.13 5.63
C GLU A 46 10.74 12.58 5.17
N LEU A 47 11.72 12.57 6.08
CA LEU A 47 13.04 11.98 5.82
C LEU A 47 12.93 10.50 5.44
N PHE A 48 12.03 9.77 6.11
CA PHE A 48 11.76 8.38 5.77
C PHE A 48 11.21 8.22 4.34
N LEU A 49 10.30 9.09 3.91
CA LEU A 49 9.75 9.05 2.54
C LEU A 49 10.79 9.42 1.49
N GLN A 50 11.64 10.40 1.76
CA GLN A 50 12.76 10.76 0.89
C GLN A 50 13.71 9.57 0.71
N LEU A 51 14.12 8.94 1.81
CA LEU A 51 14.97 7.75 1.79
C LEU A 51 14.29 6.61 1.02
N LEU A 52 13.01 6.35 1.27
CA LEU A 52 12.27 5.30 0.58
C LEU A 52 12.18 5.56 -0.92
N ALA A 53 11.89 6.80 -1.31
CA ALA A 53 11.82 7.23 -2.71
C ALA A 53 13.18 7.06 -3.40
N GLU A 54 14.25 7.56 -2.81
CA GLU A 54 15.62 7.46 -3.32
C GLU A 54 16.04 6.00 -3.53
N LYS A 55 15.88 5.14 -2.50
CA LYS A 55 16.24 3.72 -2.63
C LYS A 55 15.37 2.97 -3.63
N SER A 56 14.09 3.32 -3.73
CA SER A 56 13.21 2.72 -4.74
C SER A 56 13.56 3.17 -6.17
N ALA A 57 13.97 4.42 -6.35
CA ALA A 57 14.44 4.97 -7.61
C ALA A 57 15.77 4.34 -8.03
N GLN A 58 16.71 4.15 -7.10
CA GLN A 58 17.97 3.44 -7.36
C GLN A 58 17.72 2.04 -7.93
N VAL A 59 16.82 1.27 -7.31
CA VAL A 59 16.42 -0.07 -7.81
C VAL A 59 15.75 0.01 -9.20
N ALA A 60 14.93 1.03 -9.45
CA ALA A 60 14.30 1.22 -10.75
C ALA A 60 15.34 1.53 -11.85
N THR A 61 16.32 2.38 -11.54
CA THR A 61 17.44 2.73 -12.43
C THR A 61 18.33 1.53 -12.71
N GLU A 62 18.65 0.70 -11.71
CA GLU A 62 19.36 -0.57 -11.91
C GLU A 62 18.63 -1.50 -12.88
N LYS A 63 17.30 -1.51 -12.83
CA LYS A 63 16.45 -2.27 -13.76
C LYS A 63 16.21 -1.56 -15.10
N LYS A 64 16.92 -0.47 -15.38
CA LYS A 64 16.80 0.36 -16.59
C LYS A 64 15.37 0.88 -16.81
N ARG A 65 14.64 1.19 -15.73
CA ARG A 65 13.29 1.75 -15.77
C ARG A 65 13.30 3.20 -15.32
N LYS A 66 12.53 4.05 -16.02
CA LYS A 66 12.30 5.46 -15.67
C LYS A 66 11.13 5.66 -14.69
N THR A 67 10.36 4.60 -14.43
CA THR A 67 9.15 4.66 -13.59
C THR A 67 9.31 3.74 -12.39
N VAL A 68 9.05 4.26 -11.19
CA VAL A 68 9.04 3.47 -9.95
C VAL A 68 7.75 2.65 -9.89
N LYS A 69 7.88 1.33 -9.74
CA LYS A 69 6.79 0.37 -9.58
C LYS A 69 6.86 -0.26 -8.19
N LEU A 70 5.74 -0.85 -7.77
CA LEU A 70 5.62 -1.55 -6.48
C LEU A 70 6.69 -2.63 -6.27
N GLU A 71 7.10 -3.31 -7.36
CA GLU A 71 8.19 -4.29 -7.33
C GLU A 71 9.55 -3.68 -6.94
N HIS A 72 9.83 -2.44 -7.33
CA HIS A 72 11.09 -1.75 -7.02
C HIS A 72 11.14 -1.38 -5.54
N ILE A 73 10.01 -0.90 -5.00
CA ILE A 73 9.86 -0.61 -3.56
C ILE A 73 10.08 -1.89 -2.73
N ARG A 74 9.49 -3.03 -3.14
CA ARG A 74 9.69 -4.31 -2.43
C ARG A 74 11.16 -4.74 -2.35
N ILE A 75 11.91 -4.53 -3.43
CA ILE A 75 13.34 -4.88 -3.48
C ILE A 75 14.15 -3.89 -2.63
N ALA A 76 13.87 -2.59 -2.74
CA ALA A 76 14.55 -1.55 -1.96
C ALA A 76 14.42 -1.77 -0.44
N VAL A 77 13.23 -2.19 0.01
CA VAL A 77 12.95 -2.51 1.42
C VAL A 77 13.67 -3.77 1.87
N LYS A 78 13.76 -4.80 1.01
CA LYS A 78 14.51 -6.03 1.32
C LYS A 78 16.01 -5.79 1.44
N ARG A 79 16.57 -4.87 0.64
CA ARG A 79 18.00 -4.56 0.65
C ARG A 79 18.43 -3.71 1.85
N ASN A 80 17.57 -2.82 2.34
CA ASN A 80 17.91 -1.87 3.40
C ASN A 80 17.35 -2.31 4.76
N ARG A 81 18.24 -2.65 5.70
CA ARG A 81 17.87 -3.13 7.04
C ARG A 81 17.02 -2.12 7.82
N HIS A 82 17.32 -0.82 7.71
CA HIS A 82 16.59 0.26 8.38
C HIS A 82 15.12 0.39 7.92
N ILE A 83 14.86 0.15 6.63
CA ILE A 83 13.51 0.19 6.05
C ILE A 83 12.77 -1.14 6.26
N ASN A 84 13.52 -2.25 6.35
CA ASN A 84 12.97 -3.60 6.48
C ASN A 84 12.08 -3.77 7.73
N LEU A 85 12.28 -2.97 8.79
CA LEU A 85 11.39 -2.95 9.96
C LEU A 85 9.93 -2.66 9.56
N PHE A 86 9.70 -1.87 8.51
CA PHE A 86 8.37 -1.49 8.01
C PHE A 86 7.79 -2.48 6.99
N ARG A 87 8.41 -3.65 6.78
CA ARG A 87 7.98 -4.65 5.80
C ARG A 87 6.52 -5.10 6.00
N LEU A 88 6.08 -5.24 7.25
CA LEU A 88 4.71 -5.65 7.58
C LEU A 88 3.67 -4.63 7.11
N VAL A 89 3.96 -3.34 7.28
CA VAL A 89 3.09 -2.23 6.86
C VAL A 89 3.01 -2.17 5.33
N LEU A 90 4.13 -2.34 4.64
CA LEU A 90 4.15 -2.37 3.18
C LEU A 90 3.42 -3.59 2.62
N ALA A 91 3.52 -4.76 3.26
CA ALA A 91 2.77 -5.94 2.87
C ALA A 91 1.25 -5.69 2.99
N ALA A 92 0.80 -5.03 4.05
CA ALA A 92 -0.61 -4.64 4.20
C ALA A 92 -1.06 -3.67 3.10
N LEU A 93 -0.24 -2.67 2.74
CA LEU A 93 -0.54 -1.74 1.64
C LEU A 93 -0.58 -2.44 0.27
N ILE A 94 0.31 -3.41 0.04
CA ILE A 94 0.32 -4.26 -1.16
C ILE A 94 -0.96 -5.08 -1.23
N ILE A 95 -1.36 -5.73 -0.14
CA ILE A 95 -2.59 -6.51 -0.08
C ILE A 95 -3.80 -5.59 -0.33
N TYR A 96 -3.77 -4.39 0.23
CA TYR A 96 -4.80 -3.38 0.01
C TYR A 96 -4.89 -2.92 -1.46
N SER A 97 -3.76 -2.67 -2.13
CA SER A 97 -3.75 -2.27 -3.55
C SER A 97 -4.28 -3.38 -4.46
N GLU A 98 -3.88 -4.62 -4.19
CA GLU A 98 -4.29 -5.76 -5.00
C GLU A 98 -5.76 -6.10 -4.75
N SER A 99 -6.25 -5.90 -3.53
CA SER A 99 -7.67 -5.99 -3.20
C SER A 99 -8.51 -4.96 -3.96
N ARG A 100 -8.00 -3.74 -4.18
CA ARG A 100 -8.70 -2.74 -5.03
C ARG A 100 -8.76 -3.16 -6.50
N LYS A 101 -7.67 -3.69 -7.06
CA LYS A 101 -7.68 -4.25 -8.43
C LYS A 101 -8.62 -5.45 -8.55
N LEU A 102 -8.64 -6.31 -7.54
CA LEU A 102 -9.52 -7.48 -7.50
C LEU A 102 -10.99 -7.04 -7.38
N LYS A 103 -11.32 -6.06 -6.54
CA LYS A 103 -12.67 -5.47 -6.46
C LYS A 103 -13.09 -4.79 -7.77
N LEU A 104 -12.17 -4.13 -8.48
CA LEU A 104 -12.43 -3.57 -9.81
C LEU A 104 -12.68 -4.67 -10.84
N ARG A 105 -11.87 -5.73 -10.87
CA ARG A 105 -12.07 -6.90 -11.74
C ARG A 105 -13.36 -7.66 -11.41
N LEU A 106 -13.65 -7.87 -10.13
CA LEU A 106 -14.91 -8.47 -9.64
C LEU A 106 -16.11 -7.64 -10.06
N ARG A 107 -16.06 -6.30 -10.02
CA ARG A 107 -17.15 -5.44 -10.54
C ARG A 107 -17.38 -5.63 -12.04
N HIS A 108 -16.32 -5.81 -12.83
CA HIS A 108 -16.46 -6.10 -14.28
C HIS A 108 -17.02 -7.50 -14.52
N LEU A 109 -16.58 -8.50 -13.75
CA LEU A 109 -17.07 -9.88 -13.87
C LEU A 109 -18.53 -9.99 -13.41
N ASN A 110 -18.90 -9.34 -12.31
CA ASN A 110 -20.26 -9.30 -11.78
C ASN A 110 -21.24 -8.61 -12.75
N ARG A 111 -20.78 -7.58 -13.49
CA ARG A 111 -21.56 -6.95 -14.58
C ARG A 111 -21.74 -7.84 -15.81
N ARG A 112 -20.86 -8.84 -16.02
CA ARG A 112 -21.02 -9.85 -17.08
C ARG A 112 -21.99 -10.95 -16.66
N LEU A 113 -21.91 -11.42 -15.42
CA LEU A 113 -22.85 -12.40 -14.85
C LEU A 113 -24.29 -11.85 -14.76
N ASN A 114 -24.48 -10.59 -14.38
CA ASN A 114 -25.81 -9.97 -14.28
C ASN A 114 -26.45 -9.56 -15.63
N ARG A 115 -25.77 -9.76 -16.77
CA ARG A 115 -26.36 -9.57 -18.11
C ARG A 115 -26.79 -10.87 -18.79
N CYS A 116 -26.53 -12.02 -18.17
CA CYS A 116 -27.05 -13.29 -18.65
C CYS A 116 -28.49 -13.43 -18.12
N PRO A 117 -29.53 -13.42 -18.97
CA PRO A 117 -30.93 -13.54 -18.51
C PRO A 117 -31.24 -14.90 -17.87
N ASN A 118 -30.31 -15.86 -17.99
CA ASN A 118 -30.44 -17.24 -17.58
C ASN A 118 -29.04 -17.90 -17.62
N PRO A 119 -28.27 -17.84 -16.51
CA PRO A 119 -26.89 -18.34 -16.47
C PRO A 119 -26.78 -19.87 -16.62
N TRP A 120 -27.89 -20.61 -16.55
CA TRP A 120 -27.93 -22.08 -16.55
C TRP A 120 -28.58 -22.71 -17.80
N LYS A 121 -28.81 -21.94 -18.88
CA LYS A 121 -29.50 -22.46 -20.10
C LYS A 121 -28.66 -22.48 -21.38
N SER A 122 -27.33 -22.41 -21.32
CA SER A 122 -26.48 -22.63 -22.50
C SER A 122 -25.42 -23.70 -22.25
N HIS A 123 -25.84 -24.95 -22.47
CA HIS A 123 -25.11 -26.17 -22.17
C HIS A 123 -24.05 -26.53 -23.24
N ARG A 124 -23.31 -25.55 -23.77
CA ARG A 124 -22.27 -25.86 -24.79
C ARG A 124 -20.97 -25.05 -24.74
N LEU A 125 -20.78 -24.15 -23.75
CA LEU A 125 -19.54 -23.34 -23.66
C LEU A 125 -18.92 -23.24 -22.24
N CYS A 126 -19.39 -24.02 -21.27
CA CYS A 126 -18.87 -23.98 -19.90
C CYS A 126 -17.96 -25.19 -19.59
N SER A 127 -16.97 -25.46 -20.45
CA SER A 127 -16.02 -26.58 -20.24
C SER A 127 -14.66 -26.13 -19.70
N THR A 128 -14.40 -24.83 -19.55
CA THR A 128 -13.04 -24.33 -19.25
C THR A 128 -12.93 -23.48 -17.99
N ILE A 129 -14.01 -23.26 -17.24
CA ILE A 129 -13.98 -22.49 -16.01
C ILE A 129 -14.86 -23.20 -14.99
N LEU A 130 -14.25 -24.03 -14.13
CA LEU A 130 -14.63 -24.30 -12.73
C LEU A 130 -13.99 -25.62 -12.28
N SER A 131 -12.71 -25.58 -11.95
CA SER A 131 -12.20 -26.37 -10.82
C SER A 131 -12.19 -25.44 -9.63
N VAL A 132 -13.37 -25.26 -9.02
CA VAL A 132 -13.48 -24.76 -7.65
C VAL A 132 -14.53 -25.65 -7.02
N ASN A 133 -14.03 -26.55 -6.17
CA ASN A 133 -14.80 -27.48 -5.36
C ASN A 133 -15.96 -26.79 -4.65
N GLU A 134 -17.08 -27.52 -4.64
CA GLU A 134 -18.20 -27.49 -3.70
C GLU A 134 -18.47 -26.17 -2.96
N ILE A 135 -19.64 -25.58 -3.26
CA ILE A 135 -20.78 -25.43 -2.33
C ILE A 135 -21.88 -24.73 -3.15
N CYS A 136 -22.70 -25.53 -3.82
CA CYS A 136 -24.10 -25.20 -4.06
C CYS A 136 -24.90 -26.15 -3.15
N PHE A 137 -24.79 -25.94 -1.85
CA PHE A 137 -25.72 -26.52 -0.89
C PHE A 137 -26.77 -25.46 -0.57
N LEU A 138 -28.04 -25.86 -0.73
CA LEU A 138 -29.25 -25.21 -0.24
C LEU A 138 -29.79 -24.02 -1.04
N CYS A 139 -30.42 -24.35 -2.17
CA CYS A 139 -31.72 -23.77 -2.50
C CYS A 139 -32.75 -24.92 -2.39
N SER A 140 -33.25 -25.14 -1.17
CA SER A 140 -34.51 -25.85 -0.87
C SER A 140 -35.33 -24.94 0.01
#